data_AF-A0A0Q5T722-F1
#
_entry.id   AF-A0A0Q5T722-F1
#
_cell.length_a   1.000
_cell.length_b   1.000
_cell.length_c   1.000
_cell.angle_alpha   90.00
_cell.angle_beta   90.00
_cell.angle_gamma   90.00
#
_symmetry.space_group_name_H-M   'P 1'
#
loop_
_entity.id
_entity.type
_entity.pdbx_description
1 polymer ?
#
loop_
_entity_poly.entity_id
_entity_poly.type
_entity_poly.pdbx_seq_one_letter_code
_entity_poly.pdbx_strand_id
1 'polypeptide(L)'
;MNIEKYAINALSKTDYQFFSEGKNGRFEMRICFESIDEHLYNLAFGLWDENRCAVDDHTELHNGDMDIILATVAAQSIDFLEANKEASIYATGLTLPGKLAVRTRKYQIGINKHLSHLTERHNVYGFRVLEDAHPGLIGGWPFGRSGRWELFQPNTNYGAFLLNLK
;
A
#
# COMPACT_ATOMS: atom_id res chain seq x y z
N MET A 1 7.84 3.11 -16.81
CA MET A 1 7.65 4.39 -16.10
C MET A 1 9.02 4.94 -15.69
N ASN A 2 9.39 6.15 -16.11
CA ASN A 2 10.56 6.85 -15.58
C ASN A 2 10.08 7.85 -14.51
N ILE A 3 9.69 7.33 -13.34
CA ILE A 3 9.36 8.15 -12.17
C ILE A 3 10.56 8.08 -11.23
N GLU A 4 10.93 9.21 -10.66
CA GLU A 4 11.98 9.28 -9.64
C GLU A 4 11.63 8.39 -8.45
N LYS A 5 12.62 7.66 -7.95
CA LYS A 5 12.49 6.68 -6.86
C LYS A 5 13.76 6.71 -6.01
N TYR A 6 13.63 6.39 -4.73
CA TYR A 6 14.77 6.18 -3.86
C TYR A 6 15.44 4.83 -4.16
N ALA A 7 16.75 4.78 -3.92
CA ALA A 7 17.47 3.51 -3.88
C ALA A 7 17.00 2.71 -2.66
N ILE A 8 16.77 1.41 -2.88
CA ILE A 8 16.30 0.49 -1.86
C ILE A 8 17.46 -0.42 -1.43
N ASN A 9 17.60 -0.63 -0.13
CA ASN A 9 18.46 -1.63 0.46
C ASN A 9 17.61 -2.78 1.02
N ALA A 10 17.81 -4.00 0.53
CA ALA A 10 17.10 -5.17 1.03
C ALA A 10 17.72 -5.61 2.37
N LEU A 11 16.90 -5.69 3.43
CA LEU A 11 17.32 -6.31 4.69
C LEU A 11 17.02 -7.81 4.71
N SER A 12 15.91 -8.19 4.10
CA SER A 12 15.43 -9.57 4.01
C SER A 12 14.71 -9.75 2.66
N LYS A 13 14.09 -10.91 2.44
CA LYS A 13 13.26 -11.15 1.24
C LYS A 13 11.96 -10.34 1.24
N THR A 14 11.52 -9.90 2.41
CA THR A 14 10.23 -9.22 2.63
C THR A 14 10.40 -7.82 3.22
N ASP A 15 11.60 -7.45 3.66
CA ASP A 15 11.86 -6.18 4.34
C ASP A 15 12.92 -5.35 3.61
N TYR A 16 12.57 -4.10 3.36
CA TYR A 16 13.34 -3.19 2.54
C TYR A 16 13.47 -1.84 3.23
N GLN A 17 14.62 -1.21 3.07
CA GLN A 17 14.97 0.11 3.61
C GLN A 17 15.11 1.11 2.48
N PHE A 18 14.67 2.33 2.70
CA PHE A 18 15.09 3.48 1.91
C PHE A 18 15.05 4.74 2.79
N PHE A 19 15.59 5.85 2.29
CA PHE A 19 15.60 7.11 3.02
C PHE A 19 14.81 8.16 2.25
N SER A 20 13.77 8.69 2.87
CA SER A 20 13.07 9.89 2.40
C SER A 20 13.98 11.09 2.63
N GLU A 21 14.28 11.84 1.57
CA GLU A 21 15.15 13.01 1.60
C GLU A 21 14.40 14.20 1.00
N GLY A 22 14.17 15.21 1.82
CA GLY A 22 13.31 16.33 1.47
C GLY A 22 13.52 17.53 2.39
N LYS A 23 12.57 18.47 2.33
CA LYS A 23 12.72 19.80 2.96
C LYS A 23 12.87 19.79 4.48
N ASN A 24 12.41 18.73 5.14
CA ASN A 24 12.42 18.59 6.60
C ASN A 24 13.52 17.64 7.10
N GLY A 25 14.39 17.17 6.20
CA GLY A 25 15.51 16.32 6.53
C GLY A 25 15.43 14.93 5.89
N ARG A 26 16.18 14.01 6.49
CA ARG A 26 16.35 12.63 6.05
C ARG A 26 15.69 11.69 7.06
N PHE A 27 14.76 10.86 6.58
CA PHE A 27 13.99 9.95 7.41
C PHE A 27 14.14 8.53 6.92
N GLU A 28 14.43 7.60 7.83
CA GLU A 28 14.44 6.18 7.50
C GLU A 28 13.00 5.68 7.30
N MET A 29 12.79 5.01 6.17
CA MET A 29 11.52 4.43 5.77
C MET A 29 11.69 2.95 5.52
N ARG A 30 10.61 2.19 5.74
CA ARG A 30 10.54 0.75 5.49
C ARG A 30 9.42 0.38 4.56
N ILE A 31 9.65 -0.71 3.83
CA ILE A 31 8.61 -1.46 3.10
C ILE A 31 8.70 -2.91 3.60
N CYS A 32 7.60 -3.42 4.11
CA CYS A 32 7.48 -4.77 4.66
C CYS A 32 6.31 -5.48 3.99
N PHE A 33 6.56 -6.68 3.47
CA PHE A 33 5.53 -7.59 2.96
C PHE A 33 5.21 -8.61 4.05
N GLU A 34 4.21 -8.29 4.87
CA GLU A 34 3.86 -9.10 6.04
C GLU A 34 2.87 -10.20 5.63
N SER A 35 3.21 -11.47 5.84
CA SER A 35 2.31 -12.58 5.50
C SER A 35 1.03 -12.50 6.34
N ILE A 36 -0.12 -12.41 5.68
CA ILE A 36 -1.45 -12.52 6.30
C ILE A 36 -1.95 -13.96 6.19
N ASP A 37 -1.76 -14.58 5.03
CA ASP A 37 -2.19 -15.95 4.72
C ASP A 37 -1.25 -16.56 3.67
N GLU A 38 -1.50 -17.80 3.25
CA GLU A 38 -0.80 -18.45 2.16
C GLU A 38 -0.87 -17.59 0.88
N HIS A 39 0.31 -17.17 0.41
CA HIS A 39 0.48 -16.27 -0.73
C HIS A 39 -0.21 -14.89 -0.60
N LEU A 40 -0.71 -14.48 0.57
CA LEU A 40 -1.33 -13.17 0.77
C LEU A 40 -0.51 -12.32 1.74
N TYR A 41 -0.09 -11.14 1.28
CA TYR A 41 0.79 -10.25 2.03
C TYR A 41 0.17 -8.87 2.22
N ASN A 42 0.26 -8.32 3.43
CA ASN A 42 0.04 -6.91 3.70
C ASN A 42 1.25 -6.10 3.22
N LEU A 43 1.01 -5.03 2.46
CA LEU A 43 2.01 -4.03 2.12
C LEU A 43 2.05 -2.96 3.21
N ALA A 44 2.92 -3.15 4.21
CA ALA A 44 3.20 -2.17 5.23
C ALA A 44 4.33 -1.24 4.78
N PHE A 45 4.14 0.07 4.87
CA PHE A 45 5.22 1.02 4.67
C PHE A 45 5.01 2.32 5.45
N GLY A 46 6.11 2.93 5.87
CA GLY A 46 6.08 4.08 6.76
C GLY A 46 7.45 4.41 7.33
N LEU A 47 7.46 5.28 8.35
CA LEU A 47 8.67 5.61 9.09
C LEU A 47 9.13 4.40 9.89
N TRP A 48 10.43 4.24 10.06
CA TRP A 48 10.95 3.23 10.98
C TRP A 48 10.90 3.74 12.43
N ASP A 49 10.24 3.01 13.32
CA ASP A 49 10.33 3.21 14.77
C ASP A 49 11.34 2.22 15.34
N GLU A 50 12.56 2.69 15.59
CA GLU A 50 13.65 1.88 16.15
C GLU A 50 13.30 1.28 17.52
N ASN A 51 12.53 2.00 18.35
CA ASN A 51 12.18 1.54 19.69
C ASN A 51 11.21 0.37 19.65
N ARG A 52 10.28 0.39 18.68
CA ARG A 52 9.31 -0.68 18.48
C ARG A 52 9.80 -1.77 17.53
N CYS A 53 10.91 -1.52 16.83
CA CYS A 53 11.39 -2.35 15.73
C CYS A 53 10.26 -2.64 14.73
N ALA A 54 9.48 -1.61 14.39
CA ALA A 54 8.27 -1.73 13.58
C ALA A 54 8.08 -0.50 12.68
N VAL A 55 7.29 -0.68 11.63
CA VAL A 55 6.87 0.40 10.74
C VAL A 55 5.81 1.24 11.44
N ASP A 56 6.06 2.55 11.56
CA ASP A 56 5.05 3.54 11.91
C ASP A 56 4.35 4.06 10.64
N ASP A 57 3.16 3.53 10.38
CA ASP A 57 2.27 3.96 9.31
C ASP A 57 1.23 5.01 9.76
N HIS A 58 1.24 5.39 11.05
CA HIS A 58 0.36 6.40 11.62
C HIS A 58 0.87 7.81 11.34
N THR A 59 2.18 8.00 11.38
CA THR A 59 2.79 9.32 11.19
C THR A 59 2.71 9.76 9.73
N GLU A 60 2.09 10.91 9.49
CA GLU A 60 2.16 11.55 8.18
C GLU A 60 3.46 12.34 8.03
N LEU A 61 4.34 11.87 7.15
CA LEU A 61 5.57 12.56 6.83
C LEU A 61 5.31 13.70 5.82
N HIS A 62 5.55 14.94 6.24
CA HIS A 62 5.39 16.14 5.40
C HIS A 62 6.69 16.60 4.73
N ASN A 63 7.51 15.66 4.22
CA ASN A 63 8.85 15.95 3.70
C ASN A 63 8.89 16.45 2.24
N GLY A 64 7.73 16.52 1.57
CA GLY A 64 7.58 17.13 0.23
C GLY A 64 7.86 16.19 -0.95
N ASP A 65 8.07 14.91 -0.66
CA ASP A 65 8.57 13.86 -1.56
C ASP A 65 7.63 12.65 -1.64
N MET A 66 6.36 12.82 -1.22
CA MET A 66 5.38 11.73 -1.17
C MET A 66 5.23 10.99 -2.50
N ASP A 67 5.31 11.68 -3.64
CA ASP A 67 5.22 11.04 -4.95
C ASP A 67 6.42 10.12 -5.24
N ILE A 68 7.63 10.49 -4.79
CA ILE A 68 8.84 9.67 -4.88
C ILE A 68 8.73 8.47 -3.95
N ILE A 69 8.23 8.67 -2.72
CA ILE A 69 7.94 7.59 -1.76
C ILE A 69 6.97 6.58 -2.38
N LEU A 70 5.82 7.03 -2.90
CA LEU A 70 4.82 6.15 -3.50
C LEU A 70 5.35 5.44 -4.75
N ALA A 71 6.16 6.11 -5.57
CA ALA A 71 6.80 5.49 -6.73
C ALA A 71 7.82 4.41 -6.31
N THR A 72 8.56 4.65 -5.22
CA THR A 72 9.51 3.69 -4.63
C THR A 72 8.76 2.46 -4.13
N VAL A 73 7.69 2.66 -3.35
CA VAL A 73 6.84 1.57 -2.83
C VAL A 73 6.18 0.78 -3.96
N ALA A 74 5.64 1.46 -4.97
CA ALA A 74 4.99 0.81 -6.11
C ALA A 74 5.98 -0.02 -6.94
N ALA A 75 7.20 0.47 -7.15
CA ALA A 75 8.23 -0.30 -7.85
C ALA A 75 8.62 -1.55 -7.07
N GLN A 76 8.89 -1.40 -5.77
CA GLN A 76 9.25 -2.55 -4.92
C GLN A 76 8.11 -3.59 -4.85
N SER A 77 6.86 -3.13 -4.89
CA SER A 77 5.66 -4.00 -4.95
C SER A 77 5.63 -4.85 -6.22
N ILE A 78 5.96 -4.26 -7.36
CA ILE A 78 6.06 -4.99 -8.63
C ILE A 78 7.22 -5.98 -8.58
N ASP A 79 8.40 -5.54 -8.14
CA ASP A 79 9.60 -6.40 -8.05
C ASP A 79 9.34 -7.60 -7.12
N PHE A 80 8.63 -7.39 -6.01
CA PHE A 80 8.22 -8.45 -5.08
C PHE A 80 7.29 -9.48 -5.73
N LEU A 81 6.27 -9.02 -6.48
CA LEU A 81 5.35 -9.90 -7.19
C LEU A 81 6.05 -10.69 -8.30
N GLU A 82 6.98 -10.07 -9.03
CA GLU A 82 7.78 -10.74 -10.05
C GLU A 82 8.68 -11.85 -9.47
N ALA A 83 9.22 -11.64 -8.28
CA ALA A 83 10.01 -12.63 -7.55
C ALA A 83 9.15 -13.73 -6.91
N ASN A 84 7.87 -13.45 -6.59
CA ASN A 84 6.96 -14.36 -5.88
C ASN A 84 5.65 -14.50 -6.66
N LYS A 85 5.67 -15.34 -7.70
CA LYS A 85 4.61 -15.34 -8.73
C LYS A 85 3.21 -15.68 -8.25
N GLU A 86 3.10 -16.43 -7.16
CA GLU A 86 1.82 -16.82 -6.57
C GLU A 86 1.31 -15.77 -5.57
N ALA A 87 2.15 -14.81 -5.19
CA ALA A 87 1.81 -13.83 -4.17
C ALA A 87 0.75 -12.83 -4.65
N SER A 88 -0.11 -12.45 -3.71
CA SER A 88 -1.00 -11.30 -3.78
C SER A 88 -0.58 -10.31 -2.71
N ILE A 89 -0.43 -9.05 -3.09
CA ILE A 89 -0.18 -7.95 -2.15
C ILE A 89 -1.47 -7.18 -1.92
N TYR A 90 -1.71 -6.84 -0.67
CA TYR A 90 -2.82 -6.04 -0.22
C TYR A 90 -2.32 -4.69 0.28
N ALA A 91 -3.03 -3.61 -0.06
CA ALA A 91 -2.73 -2.29 0.44
C ALA A 91 -4.01 -1.55 0.89
N THR A 92 -4.00 -1.08 2.14
CA THR A 92 -4.95 -0.09 2.64
C THR A 92 -4.20 0.96 3.44
N GLY A 93 -4.67 2.20 3.40
CA GLY A 93 -4.24 3.19 4.36
C GLY A 93 -4.95 2.98 5.69
N LEU A 94 -4.26 3.24 6.80
CA LEU A 94 -4.91 3.40 8.09
C LEU A 94 -5.94 4.53 8.02
N THR A 95 -7.16 4.26 8.47
CA THR A 95 -8.23 5.26 8.57
C THR A 95 -8.82 5.23 9.97
N LEU A 96 -8.57 6.28 10.75
CA LEU A 96 -9.16 6.42 12.08
C LEU A 96 -10.64 6.85 11.99
N PRO A 97 -11.49 6.48 12.97
CA PRO A 97 -12.88 6.94 13.02
C PRO A 97 -12.99 8.46 12.90
N GLY A 98 -13.87 8.94 12.01
CA GLY A 98 -14.06 10.37 11.75
C GLY A 98 -12.94 11.05 10.95
N LYS A 99 -11.93 10.31 10.46
CA LYS A 99 -10.87 10.84 9.58
C LYS A 99 -11.06 10.42 8.13
N LEU A 100 -10.56 11.26 7.22
CA LEU A 100 -10.51 10.95 5.79
C LEU A 100 -9.43 9.89 5.52
N ALA A 101 -9.72 8.95 4.63
CA ALA A 101 -8.78 7.90 4.20
C ALA A 101 -7.69 8.43 3.25
N VAL A 102 -6.90 9.42 3.68
CA VAL A 102 -5.95 10.17 2.82
C VAL A 102 -4.96 9.25 2.11
N ARG A 103 -4.37 8.28 2.82
CA ARG A 103 -3.42 7.31 2.25
C ARG A 103 -4.07 6.41 1.21
N THR A 104 -5.22 5.82 1.52
CA THR A 104 -5.99 5.00 0.57
C THR A 104 -6.32 5.78 -0.70
N ARG A 105 -6.66 7.08 -0.59
CA ARG A 105 -6.89 7.94 -1.76
C ARG A 105 -5.64 8.15 -2.61
N LYS A 106 -4.48 8.38 -1.98
CA LYS A 106 -3.21 8.49 -2.70
C LYS A 106 -2.87 7.20 -3.45
N TYR A 107 -3.08 6.03 -2.84
CA TYR A 107 -2.87 4.74 -3.52
C TYR A 107 -3.80 4.63 -4.73
N GLN A 108 -5.08 4.96 -4.55
CA GLN A 108 -6.05 4.94 -5.64
C GLN A 108 -5.66 5.86 -6.81
N ILE A 109 -5.15 7.06 -6.52
CA ILE A 109 -4.68 8.01 -7.54
C ILE A 109 -3.49 7.43 -8.30
N GLY A 110 -2.51 6.87 -7.58
CA GLY A 110 -1.34 6.21 -8.19
C GLY A 110 -1.72 5.03 -9.08
N ILE A 111 -2.60 4.15 -8.59
CA ILE A 111 -3.12 3.01 -9.35
C ILE A 111 -3.87 3.50 -10.60
N ASN A 112 -4.79 4.46 -10.46
CA ASN A 112 -5.53 5.03 -11.59
C ASN A 112 -4.58 5.59 -12.67
N LYS A 113 -3.56 6.35 -12.26
CA LYS A 113 -2.60 6.98 -13.17
C LYS A 113 -1.81 5.96 -13.99
N HIS A 114 -1.62 4.75 -13.46
CA HIS A 114 -0.79 3.71 -14.06
C HIS A 114 -1.56 2.43 -14.41
N LEU A 115 -2.89 2.49 -14.42
CA LEU A 115 -3.75 1.31 -14.54
C LEU A 115 -3.50 0.54 -15.85
N SER A 116 -3.39 1.24 -16.98
CA SER A 116 -3.12 0.60 -18.28
C SER A 116 -1.85 -0.25 -18.24
N HIS A 117 -0.75 0.31 -17.75
CA HIS A 117 0.53 -0.39 -17.61
C HIS A 117 0.46 -1.53 -16.57
N LEU A 118 -0.16 -1.31 -15.41
CA LEU A 118 -0.29 -2.35 -14.39
C LEU A 118 -1.07 -3.55 -14.92
N THR A 119 -2.19 -3.30 -15.60
CA THR A 119 -3.08 -4.33 -16.13
C THR A 119 -2.50 -5.12 -17.32
N GLU A 120 -1.36 -4.74 -17.88
CA GLU A 120 -0.67 -5.58 -18.87
C GLU A 120 -0.21 -6.90 -18.26
N ARG A 121 0.26 -6.88 -17.00
CA ARG A 121 0.89 -8.04 -16.33
C ARG A 121 0.28 -8.41 -14.98
N HIS A 122 -0.59 -7.57 -14.42
CA HIS A 122 -1.16 -7.75 -13.09
C HIS A 122 -2.68 -7.73 -13.12
N ASN A 123 -3.31 -8.48 -12.23
CA ASN A 123 -4.69 -8.22 -11.87
C ASN A 123 -4.72 -7.16 -10.78
N VAL A 124 -5.59 -6.16 -10.94
CA VAL A 124 -5.75 -5.05 -9.98
C VAL A 124 -7.19 -5.08 -9.50
N TYR A 125 -7.38 -5.29 -8.21
CA TYR A 125 -8.69 -5.32 -7.56
C TYR A 125 -8.84 -4.15 -6.59
N GLY A 126 -10.07 -3.68 -6.46
CA GLY A 126 -10.47 -2.72 -5.44
C GLY A 126 -11.53 -3.32 -4.52
N PHE A 127 -11.42 -3.06 -3.22
CA PHE A 127 -12.45 -3.42 -2.25
C PHE A 127 -13.49 -2.31 -2.16
N ARG A 128 -14.70 -2.57 -2.64
CA ARG A 128 -15.83 -1.66 -2.55
C ARG A 128 -16.62 -1.94 -1.29
N VAL A 129 -16.68 -0.95 -0.41
CA VAL A 129 -17.51 -0.99 0.80
C VAL A 129 -18.98 -0.95 0.39
N LEU A 130 -19.79 -1.84 0.96
CA LEU A 130 -21.26 -1.80 0.84
C LEU A 130 -21.81 -1.02 2.03
N GLU A 131 -22.76 -0.10 1.81
CA GLU A 131 -23.17 0.92 2.79
C GLU A 131 -23.98 0.41 4.02
N ASP A 132 -24.06 -0.90 4.26
CA ASP A 132 -24.83 -1.50 5.37
C ASP A 132 -23.96 -2.21 6.45
N ALA A 133 -22.71 -1.80 6.62
CA ALA A 133 -21.88 -2.31 7.71
C ALA A 133 -22.29 -1.64 9.03
N HIS A 134 -23.06 -2.36 9.86
CA HIS A 134 -23.47 -1.94 11.18
C HIS A 134 -22.23 -1.48 12.00
N PRO A 135 -22.26 -0.32 12.67
CA PRO A 135 -21.13 0.20 13.45
C PRO A 135 -20.80 -0.61 14.72
N GLY A 136 -21.34 -1.83 14.87
CA GLY A 136 -21.27 -2.65 16.09
C GLY A 136 -20.53 -3.98 15.96
N LEU A 137 -20.00 -4.36 14.79
CA LEU A 137 -19.22 -5.59 14.65
C LEU A 137 -17.72 -5.30 14.68
N ILE A 138 -17.11 -5.61 15.82
CA ILE A 138 -15.68 -5.86 15.95
C ILE A 138 -15.40 -7.16 15.16
N GLY A 139 -14.67 -7.06 14.05
CA GLY A 139 -14.11 -8.21 13.34
C GLY A 139 -14.58 -8.35 11.89
N GLY A 140 -13.64 -8.18 10.96
CA GLY A 140 -13.81 -8.46 9.54
C GLY A 140 -12.97 -7.54 8.67
N TRP A 141 -11.88 -8.04 8.09
CA TRP A 141 -11.01 -7.24 7.23
C TRP A 141 -11.77 -6.76 5.97
N PRO A 142 -11.65 -5.49 5.52
CA PRO A 142 -10.95 -4.37 6.15
C PRO A 142 -11.83 -3.61 7.17
N PHE A 143 -11.35 -3.53 8.42
CA PHE A 143 -11.91 -2.69 9.51
C PHE A 143 -13.37 -2.96 9.95
N GLY A 144 -13.81 -4.21 9.95
CA GLY A 144 -15.19 -4.62 10.26
C GLY A 144 -16.19 -4.26 9.17
N ARG A 145 -15.75 -3.87 7.97
CA ARG A 145 -16.63 -3.41 6.89
C ARG A 145 -16.98 -4.54 5.94
N SER A 146 -18.28 -4.77 5.77
CA SER A 146 -18.80 -5.59 4.69
C SER A 146 -18.57 -4.92 3.34
N GLY A 147 -18.14 -5.70 2.35
CA GLY A 147 -17.88 -5.21 1.02
C GLY A 147 -17.57 -6.35 0.06
N ARG A 148 -17.13 -5.99 -1.14
CA ARG A 148 -16.74 -6.96 -2.17
C ARG A 148 -15.47 -6.53 -2.87
N TRP A 149 -14.69 -7.53 -3.27
CA TRP A 149 -13.59 -7.35 -4.21
C TRP A 149 -14.13 -7.36 -5.62
N GLU A 150 -13.75 -6.38 -6.41
CA GLU A 150 -14.06 -6.30 -7.85
C GLU A 150 -12.82 -5.83 -8.62
N LEU A 151 -12.76 -6.12 -9.92
CA LEU A 151 -11.71 -5.56 -10.77
C LEU A 151 -11.75 -4.04 -10.66
N PHE A 152 -10.58 -3.44 -10.47
CA PHE A 152 -10.45 -2.02 -10.26
C PHE A 152 -11.05 -1.23 -11.44
N GLN A 153 -11.99 -0.35 -11.14
CA GLN A 153 -12.62 0.55 -12.11
C GLN A 153 -12.18 2.00 -11.84
N PRO A 154 -11.73 2.74 -12.86
CA PRO A 154 -11.54 4.19 -12.75
C PRO A 154 -12.81 4.88 -12.24
N ASN A 155 -12.63 6.00 -11.53
CA ASN A 155 -13.72 6.80 -10.95
C ASN A 155 -14.60 6.06 -9.92
N THR A 156 -14.18 4.90 -9.43
CA THR A 156 -14.84 4.18 -8.32
C THR A 156 -14.08 4.41 -7.03
N ASN A 157 -14.79 4.55 -5.92
CA ASN A 157 -14.21 4.72 -4.59
C ASN A 157 -13.94 3.35 -3.95
N TYR A 158 -12.68 3.07 -3.67
CA TYR A 158 -12.25 1.84 -2.99
C TYR A 158 -11.70 2.12 -1.60
N GLY A 159 -11.90 1.15 -0.70
CA GLY A 159 -11.39 1.16 0.66
C GLY A 159 -10.03 0.47 0.80
N ALA A 160 -9.68 -0.41 -0.13
CA ALA A 160 -8.41 -1.11 -0.17
C ALA A 160 -8.13 -1.65 -1.58
N PHE A 161 -6.90 -2.11 -1.81
CA PHE A 161 -6.42 -2.61 -3.09
C PHE A 161 -5.76 -3.97 -2.94
N LEU A 162 -5.86 -4.79 -3.97
CA LEU A 162 -5.16 -6.07 -4.06
C LEU A 162 -4.56 -6.21 -5.46
N LEU A 163 -3.28 -6.55 -5.52
CA LEU A 163 -2.54 -6.75 -6.77
C LEU A 163 -1.89 -8.14 -6.75
N ASN A 164 -1.92 -8.83 -7.89
CA ASN A 164 -1.16 -10.06 -8.13
C ASN A 164 -0.80 -10.19 -9.62
N LEU A 165 0.09 -11.13 -9.96
CA LEU A 165 0.43 -11.41 -11.35
C LEU A 165 -0.69 -12.17 -12.07
N LYS A 166 -0.76 -11.98 -13.39
CA LYS A 166 -1.64 -12.71 -14.31
C LYS A 166 -1.10 -14.09 -14.67
#